data_AF-A0A0C2GL57-F1
#
_entry.id   AF-A0A0C2GL57-F1
#
_cell.length_a   1.000
_cell.length_b   1.000
_cell.length_c   1.000
_cell.angle_alpha   90.00
_cell.angle_beta   90.00
_cell.angle_gamma   90.00
#
_symmetry.space_group_name_H-M   'P 1'
#
loop_
_entity.id
_entity.type
_entity.pdbx_description
1 polymer ?
#
loop_
_entity_poly.entity_id
_entity_poly.type
_entity_poly.pdbx_seq_one_letter_code
_entity_poly.pdbx_strand_id
1 'polypeptide(L)'
;MVRGSNGLSLKRGLTSNSVTVFEDNLTRAFQVATGKDIINVDLKRTKHILFSPRDTHMITFEPYAIYGQKVSPDQKPDPNMRVYNLVEGKHVATYIAKRELTWMPQFTDDESVAVRLVGSELLIHSGCQFEHYDRKLVVPNIAVFAVSPGHAPHHVACYTPAAGVS
;
A
#
# COMPACT_ATOMS: atom_id res chain seq x y z
N MET A 1 -15.69 -5.58 4.90
CA MET A 1 -14.61 -4.81 5.56
C MET A 1 -15.04 -3.36 5.70
N VAL A 2 -14.88 -2.72 6.86
CA VAL A 2 -15.18 -1.29 7.04
C VAL A 2 -13.92 -0.50 6.71
N ARG A 3 -14.02 0.51 5.82
CA ARG A 3 -12.91 1.35 5.38
C ARG A 3 -13.08 2.75 5.99
N GLY A 4 -12.07 3.25 6.70
CA GLY A 4 -12.07 4.60 7.26
C GLY A 4 -10.66 5.15 7.35
N SER A 5 -10.42 6.35 6.79
CA SER A 5 -9.10 6.98 6.73
C SER A 5 -9.05 8.40 7.30
N ASN A 6 -10.11 8.93 7.92
CA ASN A 6 -10.07 10.26 8.53
C ASN A 6 -10.60 10.18 9.96
N GLY A 7 -9.80 10.71 10.91
CA GLY A 7 -9.97 10.67 12.38
C GLY A 7 -11.39 10.82 12.89
N LEU A 8 -12.11 9.70 12.93
CA LEU A 8 -13.41 9.52 13.54
C LEU A 8 -13.32 8.26 14.39
N SER A 9 -13.22 8.44 15.71
CA SER A 9 -13.28 7.35 16.65
C SER A 9 -14.70 6.78 16.68
N LEU A 10 -14.91 5.69 15.94
CA LEU A 10 -16.13 4.90 16.02
C LEU A 10 -16.02 4.02 17.28
N LYS A 11 -16.94 4.18 18.22
CA LYS A 11 -17.12 3.28 19.36
C LYS A 11 -18.25 2.30 19.04
N ARG A 12 -18.01 1.01 19.23
CA ARG A 12 -19.07 -0.01 19.12
C ARG A 12 -19.70 -0.20 20.50
N GLY A 13 -21.01 0.06 20.61
CA GLY A 13 -21.82 -0.13 21.82
C GLY A 13 -22.27 1.17 22.50
N LEU A 14 -23.50 1.19 23.01
CA LEU A 14 -24.12 2.31 23.76
C LEU A 14 -23.96 2.16 25.29
N THR A 15 -23.17 1.20 25.76
CA THR A 15 -23.03 0.85 27.18
C THR A 15 -21.58 0.94 27.66
N SER A 16 -21.35 0.79 28.96
CA SER A 16 -20.05 0.87 29.66
C SER A 16 -18.94 -0.04 29.13
N ASN A 17 -19.24 -0.96 28.20
CA ASN A 17 -18.28 -1.83 27.51
C ASN A 17 -17.95 -1.33 26.09
N SER A 18 -17.87 -0.01 25.87
CA SER A 18 -17.51 0.55 24.56
C SER A 18 -16.07 0.18 24.20
N VAL A 19 -15.86 -0.50 23.07
CA VAL A 19 -14.53 -0.78 22.53
C VAL A 19 -14.14 0.37 21.59
N THR A 20 -12.99 0.99 21.84
CA THR A 20 -12.37 1.95 20.91
C THR A 20 -11.96 1.20 19.64
N VAL A 21 -12.54 1.58 18.49
CA VAL A 21 -12.25 0.90 17.21
C VAL A 21 -11.11 1.59 16.46
N PHE A 22 -10.95 2.90 16.65
CA PHE A 22 -9.95 3.72 15.97
C PHE A 22 -9.23 4.63 16.98
N GLU A 23 -7.89 4.61 16.93
CA GLU A 23 -7.00 5.53 17.67
C GLU A 23 -6.16 6.32 16.66
N ASP A 24 -5.86 7.58 16.97
CA ASP A 24 -5.29 8.54 16.01
C ASP A 24 -3.91 8.15 15.45
N ASN A 25 -3.22 7.17 16.04
CA ASN A 25 -1.88 6.72 15.64
C ASN A 25 -1.81 5.25 15.20
N LEU A 26 -2.92 4.51 15.26
CA LEU A 26 -2.94 3.08 14.94
C LEU A 26 -3.49 2.85 13.54
N THR A 27 -2.81 2.00 12.78
CA THR A 27 -3.37 1.41 11.56
C THR A 27 -3.77 -0.03 11.85
N ARG A 28 -5.05 -0.33 11.63
CA ARG A 28 -5.66 -1.60 12.03
C ARG A 28 -6.50 -2.21 10.92
N ALA A 29 -6.36 -3.52 10.73
CA ALA A 29 -7.27 -4.35 9.96
C ALA A 29 -7.86 -5.41 10.89
N PHE A 30 -9.18 -5.53 10.91
CA PHE A 30 -9.89 -6.49 11.78
C PHE A 30 -11.09 -7.08 11.06
N GLN A 31 -11.46 -8.30 11.45
CA GLN A 31 -12.66 -8.97 10.94
C GLN A 31 -13.90 -8.36 11.58
N VAL A 32 -14.85 -7.90 10.76
CA VAL A 32 -16.07 -7.24 11.28
C VAL A 32 -16.95 -8.20 12.08
N ALA A 33 -17.11 -9.43 11.59
CA ALA A 33 -18.00 -10.43 12.20
C ALA A 33 -17.55 -10.83 13.62
N THR A 34 -16.24 -10.99 13.82
CA THR A 34 -15.66 -11.48 15.08
C THR A 34 -15.04 -10.37 15.92
N GLY A 35 -14.75 -9.21 15.33
CA GLY A 35 -13.95 -8.15 15.96
C GLY A 35 -12.47 -8.51 16.10
N LYS A 36 -12.02 -9.65 15.55
CA LYS A 36 -10.64 -10.13 15.70
C LYS A 36 -9.67 -9.28 14.88
N ASP A 37 -8.59 -8.85 15.51
CA ASP A 37 -7.48 -8.18 14.85
C ASP A 37 -6.73 -9.12 13.92
N ILE A 38 -6.50 -8.63 12.71
CA ILE A 38 -5.60 -9.25 11.73
C ILE A 38 -4.27 -8.52 11.77
N ILE A 39 -4.31 -7.18 11.66
CA ILE A 39 -3.14 -6.29 11.75
C ILE A 39 -3.48 -5.19 12.75
N ASN A 40 -2.54 -4.87 13.64
CA ASN A 40 -2.63 -3.74 14.57
C ASN A 40 -1.22 -3.20 14.78
N VAL A 41 -0.92 -2.05 14.18
CA VAL A 41 0.43 -1.49 14.12
C VAL A 41 0.42 0.01 14.41
N ASP A 42 1.45 0.48 15.12
CA ASP A 42 1.69 1.91 15.35
C ASP A 42 2.30 2.53 14.09
N LEU A 43 1.46 3.17 13.28
CA LEU A 43 1.82 3.90 12.08
C LEU A 43 1.19 5.30 12.15
N LYS A 44 1.95 6.21 12.75
CA LYS A 44 1.47 7.55 13.16
C LYS A 44 1.07 8.45 11.99
N ARG A 45 1.44 8.11 10.75
CA ARG A 45 1.28 9.01 9.60
C ARG A 45 0.77 8.27 8.36
N THR A 46 0.03 7.18 8.57
CA THR A 46 -0.64 6.48 7.47
C THR A 46 -1.57 7.46 6.75
N LYS A 47 -1.22 7.78 5.51
CA LYS A 47 -1.98 8.68 4.65
C LYS A 47 -2.90 7.91 3.70
N HIS A 48 -2.42 6.77 3.22
CA HIS A 48 -3.20 5.91 2.31
C HIS A 48 -3.16 4.45 2.75
N ILE A 49 -4.28 3.76 2.48
CA ILE A 49 -4.44 2.32 2.65
C ILE A 49 -5.05 1.76 1.37
N LEU A 50 -4.46 0.70 0.84
CA LEU A 50 -4.94 -0.07 -0.28
C LEU A 50 -5.21 -1.51 0.18
N PHE A 51 -6.32 -2.09 -0.28
CA PHE A 51 -6.57 -3.51 -0.17
C PHE A 51 -6.55 -4.13 -1.56
N SER A 52 -6.01 -5.33 -1.68
CA SER A 52 -6.04 -6.09 -2.92
C SER A 52 -7.46 -6.59 -3.23
N PRO A 53 -7.78 -6.96 -4.49
CA PRO A 53 -9.14 -7.28 -4.93
C PRO A 53 -9.86 -8.37 -4.12
N ARG A 54 -9.12 -9.33 -3.55
CA ARG A 54 -9.68 -10.42 -2.72
C ARG A 54 -9.41 -10.23 -1.23
N ASP A 55 -9.05 -9.01 -0.81
CA ASP A 55 -8.74 -8.66 0.57
C ASP A 55 -7.64 -9.57 1.20
N THR A 56 -6.71 -10.10 0.39
CA THR A 56 -5.59 -10.93 0.88
C THR A 56 -4.39 -10.09 1.33
N HIS A 57 -4.26 -8.87 0.81
CA HIS A 57 -3.20 -7.94 1.14
C HIS A 57 -3.75 -6.59 1.58
N MET A 58 -3.07 -5.97 2.55
CA MET A 58 -3.21 -4.56 2.89
C MET A 58 -1.88 -3.87 2.65
N ILE A 59 -1.91 -2.71 2.01
CA ILE A 59 -0.72 -1.89 1.78
C ILE A 59 -0.96 -0.51 2.35
N THR A 60 -0.03 -0.02 3.16
CA THR A 60 -0.08 1.31 3.75
C THR A 60 0.99 2.20 3.14
N PHE A 61 0.73 3.51 3.13
CA PHE A 61 1.68 4.53 2.72
C PHE A 61 1.67 5.70 3.70
N GLU A 62 2.86 6.12 4.12
CA GLU A 62 3.12 7.36 4.85
C GLU A 62 3.88 8.32 3.92
N PRO A 63 3.78 9.66 4.09
CA PRO A 63 4.59 10.58 3.31
C PRO A 63 6.08 10.31 3.48
N TYR A 64 6.85 10.34 2.38
CA TYR A 64 8.29 10.09 2.40
C TYR A 64 9.04 11.35 2.87
N ALA A 65 9.20 11.51 4.18
CA ALA A 65 9.82 12.68 4.81
C ALA A 65 10.61 12.32 6.07
N ILE A 66 11.63 13.12 6.40
CA ILE A 66 12.31 13.02 7.70
C ILE A 66 11.39 13.62 8.74
N TYR A 67 11.06 12.83 9.75
CA TYR A 67 10.24 13.28 10.87
C TYR A 67 11.11 13.54 12.09
N GLY A 68 10.92 14.71 12.70
CA GLY A 68 11.75 15.16 13.82
C GLY A 68 12.94 16.01 13.39
N GLN A 69 13.89 16.21 14.30
CA GLN A 69 15.08 17.01 14.03
C GLN A 69 16.02 16.27 13.08
N LYS A 70 16.52 16.98 12.07
CA LYS A 70 17.55 16.45 11.17
C LYS A 70 18.86 16.34 11.95
N VAL A 71 19.39 15.12 12.09
CA VAL A 71 20.58 14.85 12.90
C VAL A 71 21.88 14.82 12.08
N SER A 72 21.78 14.71 10.76
CA SER A 72 22.93 14.79 9.85
C SER A 72 22.55 15.32 8.47
N PRO A 73 23.47 15.95 7.72
CA PRO A 73 23.21 16.42 6.35
C PRO A 73 22.68 15.34 5.41
N ASP A 74 23.18 14.11 5.56
CA ASP A 74 22.91 12.97 4.67
C ASP A 74 21.77 12.05 5.15
N GLN A 75 21.07 12.42 6.22
CA GLN A 75 19.92 11.66 6.71
C GLN A 75 18.87 11.50 5.58
N LYS A 76 18.40 10.27 5.39
CA LYS A 76 17.33 9.93 4.45
C LYS A 76 16.05 9.63 5.23
N PRO A 77 14.87 9.89 4.66
CA PRO A 77 13.63 9.41 5.24
C PRO A 77 13.60 7.88 5.32
N ASP A 78 12.92 7.36 6.35
CA ASP A 78 12.69 5.94 6.51
C ASP A 78 11.80 5.38 5.38
N PRO A 79 11.89 4.07 5.10
CA PRO A 79 10.92 3.40 4.25
C PRO A 79 9.48 3.60 4.74
N ASN A 80 8.58 3.90 3.80
CA ASN A 80 7.29 4.51 4.09
C ASN A 80 6.09 3.75 3.50
N MET A 81 6.31 2.64 2.80
CA MET A 81 5.26 1.80 2.24
C MET A 81 5.37 0.39 2.81
N ARG A 82 4.32 -0.13 3.45
CA ARG A 82 4.34 -1.45 4.09
C ARG A 82 3.28 -2.36 3.49
N VAL A 83 3.63 -3.61 3.27
CA VAL A 83 2.75 -4.65 2.74
C VAL A 83 2.50 -5.67 3.84
N TYR A 84 1.23 -6.00 4.04
CA TYR A 84 0.76 -6.99 5.00
C TYR A 84 -0.02 -8.08 4.26
N ASN A 85 0.25 -9.33 4.58
CA ASN A 85 -0.58 -10.46 4.22
C ASN A 85 -1.68 -10.61 5.29
N LEU A 86 -2.93 -10.44 4.88
CA LEU A 86 -4.09 -10.51 5.78
C LEU A 86 -4.58 -11.93 6.04
N VAL A 87 -4.23 -12.89 5.18
CA VAL A 87 -4.55 -14.31 5.39
C VAL A 87 -3.72 -14.86 6.56
N GLU A 88 -2.43 -14.52 6.57
CA GLU A 88 -1.49 -14.93 7.62
C GLU A 88 -1.44 -13.94 8.80
N GLY A 89 -1.96 -12.73 8.61
CA GLY A 89 -1.93 -11.66 9.61
C GLY A 89 -0.52 -11.13 9.91
N LYS A 90 0.35 -11.10 8.89
CA LYS A 90 1.77 -10.74 9.06
C LYS A 90 2.22 -9.62 8.12
N HIS A 91 3.19 -8.84 8.58
CA HIS A 91 3.95 -7.93 7.74
C HIS A 91 4.90 -8.73 6.83
N VAL A 92 4.89 -8.44 5.53
CA VAL A 92 5.70 -9.19 4.55
C VAL A 92 6.83 -8.35 3.94
N ALA A 93 6.61 -7.07 3.69
CA ALA A 93 7.64 -6.24 3.07
C ALA A 93 7.47 -4.74 3.36
N THR A 94 8.61 -4.04 3.37
CA THR A 94 8.69 -2.58 3.51
C THR A 94 9.49 -2.00 2.35
N TYR A 95 9.00 -0.92 1.74
CA TYR A 95 9.65 -0.22 0.63
C TYR A 95 9.72 1.28 0.81
N ILE A 96 10.62 1.88 0.04
CA ILE A 96 10.66 3.32 -0.20
C ILE A 96 9.75 3.65 -1.40
N ALA A 97 8.73 4.47 -1.17
CA ALA A 97 7.86 5.05 -2.19
C ALA A 97 8.02 6.58 -2.17
N LYS A 98 8.91 7.09 -3.03
CA LYS A 98 9.28 8.53 -3.05
C LYS A 98 8.16 9.45 -3.53
N ARG A 99 7.26 8.94 -4.37
CA ARG A 99 6.20 9.72 -5.03
C ARG A 99 4.84 9.19 -4.63
N GLU A 100 4.01 10.07 -4.09
CA GLU A 100 2.63 9.74 -3.72
C GLU A 100 1.74 9.46 -4.95
N LEU A 101 2.09 9.95 -6.14
CA LEU A 101 1.29 9.65 -7.34
C LEU A 101 1.49 8.21 -7.86
N THR A 102 2.59 7.55 -7.48
CA THR A 102 3.00 6.26 -8.08
C THR A 102 3.28 5.19 -7.04
N TRP A 103 2.92 5.39 -5.77
CA TRP A 103 3.18 4.40 -4.71
C TRP A 103 2.30 3.15 -4.87
N MET A 104 1.08 3.34 -5.39
CA MET A 104 0.00 2.35 -5.36
C MET A 104 0.27 1.21 -6.35
N PRO A 105 0.43 -0.05 -5.88
CA PRO A 105 0.47 -1.21 -6.76
C PRO A 105 -0.89 -1.46 -7.42
N GLN A 106 -0.90 -2.10 -8.58
CA GLN A 106 -2.11 -2.58 -9.24
C GLN A 106 -2.11 -4.09 -9.30
N PHE A 107 -3.30 -4.67 -9.20
CA PHE A 107 -3.53 -6.11 -9.09
C PHE A 107 -4.40 -6.58 -10.24
N THR A 108 -4.24 -7.84 -10.63
CA THR A 108 -5.29 -8.56 -11.35
C THR A 108 -6.41 -8.94 -10.37
N ASP A 109 -7.64 -9.11 -10.85
CA ASP A 109 -8.80 -9.47 -10.01
C ASP A 109 -8.63 -10.84 -9.35
N ASP A 110 -7.86 -11.70 -10.00
CA ASP A 110 -7.54 -13.02 -9.49
C ASP A 110 -6.31 -13.07 -8.57
N GLU A 111 -5.66 -11.93 -8.33
CA GLU A 111 -4.43 -11.79 -7.54
C GLU A 111 -3.31 -12.75 -7.98
N SER A 112 -3.33 -13.18 -9.24
CA SER A 112 -2.22 -13.93 -9.84
C SER A 112 -1.00 -13.05 -10.08
N VAL A 113 -1.19 -11.72 -10.20
CA VAL A 113 -0.11 -10.75 -10.40
C VAL A 113 -0.41 -9.45 -9.66
N ALA A 114 0.62 -8.87 -9.04
CA ALA A 114 0.67 -7.45 -8.68
C ALA A 114 1.81 -6.75 -9.44
N VAL A 115 1.60 -5.48 -9.81
CA VAL A 115 2.58 -4.66 -10.53
C VAL A 115 2.79 -3.35 -9.79
N ARG A 116 4.06 -2.96 -9.62
CA ARG A 116 4.44 -1.74 -8.88
C ARG A 116 5.41 -0.89 -9.69
N LEU A 117 5.18 0.42 -9.71
CA LEU A 117 6.05 1.37 -10.41
C LEU A 117 7.14 1.91 -9.49
N VAL A 118 8.41 1.70 -9.86
CA VAL A 118 9.58 2.24 -9.18
C VAL A 118 10.46 2.97 -10.18
N GLY A 119 10.40 4.31 -10.17
CA GLY A 119 11.12 5.13 -11.15
C GLY A 119 10.58 4.90 -12.56
N SER A 120 11.31 4.17 -13.39
CA SER A 120 10.91 3.78 -14.75
C SER A 120 10.75 2.26 -14.91
N GLU A 121 10.70 1.53 -13.80
CA GLU A 121 10.59 0.08 -13.79
C GLU A 121 9.21 -0.33 -13.24
N LEU A 122 8.49 -1.13 -14.02
CA LEU A 122 7.34 -1.88 -13.55
C LEU A 122 7.82 -3.23 -13.02
N LEU A 123 7.77 -3.40 -11.71
CA LEU A 123 8.14 -4.62 -11.01
C LEU A 123 6.91 -5.53 -10.93
N ILE A 124 7.04 -6.76 -11.42
CA ILE A 124 5.95 -7.73 -11.54
C ILE A 124 6.16 -8.81 -10.47
N HIS A 125 5.15 -8.94 -9.60
CA HIS A 125 5.09 -9.85 -8.46
C HIS A 125 4.05 -10.94 -8.73
N SER A 126 4.51 -12.13 -9.08
CA SER A 126 3.65 -13.30 -9.34
C SER A 126 3.09 -13.83 -8.03
N GLY A 127 1.81 -14.21 -8.04
CA GLY A 127 1.06 -14.61 -6.84
C GLY A 127 1.03 -13.54 -5.75
N CYS A 128 1.21 -12.27 -6.13
CA CYS A 128 1.33 -11.14 -5.24
C CYS A 128 2.39 -11.32 -4.14
N GLN A 129 3.46 -12.09 -4.40
CA GLN A 129 4.58 -12.23 -3.48
C GLN A 129 5.42 -10.96 -3.54
N PHE A 130 5.33 -10.11 -2.53
CA PHE A 130 6.00 -8.80 -2.58
C PHE A 130 7.49 -8.90 -2.25
N GLU A 131 7.91 -9.87 -1.43
CA GLU A 131 9.28 -10.07 -0.95
C GLU A 131 10.35 -10.03 -2.06
N HIS A 132 9.99 -10.45 -3.27
CA HIS A 132 10.79 -10.34 -4.49
C HIS A 132 9.89 -10.03 -5.68
N TYR A 133 10.47 -9.59 -6.80
CA TYR A 133 9.76 -9.50 -8.08
C TYR A 133 10.32 -10.58 -9.02
N ASP A 134 9.48 -11.19 -9.85
CA ASP A 134 9.90 -12.21 -10.80
C ASP A 134 10.41 -11.62 -12.10
N ARG A 135 9.78 -10.52 -12.53
CA ARG A 135 10.02 -9.88 -13.81
C ARG A 135 9.97 -8.37 -13.65
N LYS A 136 10.66 -7.66 -14.56
CA LYS A 136 10.56 -6.21 -14.66
C LYS A 136 10.41 -5.77 -16.11
N LEU A 137 9.62 -4.72 -16.31
CA LEU A 137 9.53 -4.01 -17.58
C LEU A 137 10.06 -2.59 -17.38
N VAL A 138 11.04 -2.19 -18.18
CA VAL A 138 11.58 -0.82 -18.14
C VAL A 138 10.87 0.02 -19.19
N VAL A 139 10.17 1.07 -18.75
CA VAL A 139 9.48 2.02 -19.63
C VAL A 139 10.01 3.41 -19.31
N PRO A 140 10.95 3.94 -20.12
CA PRO A 140 11.56 5.24 -19.87
C PRO A 140 10.52 6.35 -19.71
N ASN A 141 10.72 7.20 -18.69
CA ASN A 141 9.87 8.36 -18.39
C ASN A 141 8.37 8.05 -18.19
N ILE A 142 8.02 6.81 -17.84
CA ILE A 142 6.64 6.45 -17.51
C ILE A 142 6.11 7.33 -16.39
N ALA A 143 4.93 7.90 -16.60
CA ALA A 143 4.23 8.68 -15.60
C ALA A 143 3.16 7.85 -14.89
N VAL A 144 2.40 7.05 -15.66
CA VAL A 144 1.26 6.27 -15.17
C VAL A 144 1.20 4.94 -15.93
N PHE A 145 0.68 3.90 -15.28
CA PHE A 145 0.39 2.60 -15.88
C PHE A 145 -0.99 2.09 -15.45
N ALA A 146 -1.53 1.12 -16.20
CA ALA A 146 -2.75 0.40 -15.86
C ALA A 146 -2.61 -1.09 -16.15
N VAL A 147 -2.92 -1.95 -15.18
CA VAL A 147 -2.96 -3.41 -15.32
C VAL A 147 -4.38 -3.84 -15.69
N SER A 148 -4.51 -4.75 -16.66
CA SER A 148 -5.81 -5.34 -16.98
C SER A 148 -6.33 -6.18 -15.81
N PRO A 149 -7.59 -6.02 -15.37
CA PRO A 149 -8.13 -6.74 -14.23
C PRO A 149 -8.34 -8.25 -14.48
N GLY A 150 -8.48 -8.67 -15.74
CA GLY A 150 -8.84 -10.03 -16.12
C GLY A 150 -7.73 -11.09 -16.03
N HIS A 151 -8.13 -12.32 -16.37
CA HIS A 151 -7.25 -13.49 -16.45
C HIS A 151 -6.17 -13.36 -17.52
N ALA A 152 -5.19 -14.26 -17.45
CA ALA A 152 -4.13 -14.35 -18.44
C ALA A 152 -4.69 -14.54 -19.87
N PRO A 153 -4.06 -13.94 -20.89
CA PRO A 153 -2.85 -13.12 -20.81
C PRO A 153 -3.11 -11.72 -20.21
N HIS A 154 -2.27 -11.32 -19.25
CA HIS A 154 -2.35 -10.01 -18.63
C HIS A 154 -1.71 -8.94 -19.51
N HIS A 155 -2.33 -7.77 -19.56
CA HIS A 155 -1.87 -6.63 -20.33
C HIS A 155 -1.57 -5.45 -19.41
N VAL A 156 -0.60 -4.61 -19.81
CA VAL A 156 -0.29 -3.36 -19.11
C VAL A 156 -0.28 -2.22 -20.12
N ALA A 157 -1.07 -1.19 -19.86
CA ALA A 157 -1.00 0.08 -20.58
C ALA A 157 -0.05 1.02 -19.85
N CYS A 158 0.80 1.74 -20.59
CA CYS A 158 1.77 2.69 -20.03
C CYS A 158 1.62 4.05 -20.72
N TYR A 159 1.71 5.13 -19.96
CA TYR A 159 1.73 6.48 -20.49
C TYR A 159 3.05 7.18 -20.14
N THR A 160 3.74 7.65 -21.18
CA THR A 160 4.91 8.51 -21.09
C THR A 160 4.55 9.86 -21.70
N PRO A 161 4.55 10.96 -20.92
CA PRO A 161 4.34 12.29 -21.45
C PRO A 161 5.39 12.64 -22.50
N ALA A 162 5.01 13.36 -23.55
CA ALA A 162 5.99 13.95 -24.45
C ALA A 162 6.88 14.91 -23.65
N ALA A 163 8.20 14.85 -23.86
CA ALA A 163 9.09 15.86 -23.31
C ALA A 163 8.73 17.19 -23.97
N GLY A 164 8.19 18.14 -23.19
CA GLY A 164 7.98 19.49 -23.67
C GLY A 164 9.33 20.07 -24.06
N VAL A 165 9.46 20.48 -25.32
CA VAL A 165 10.52 21.39 -25.77
C VAL A 165 10.29 22.69 -25.00
N SER A 166 11.06 22.89 -23.93
CA SER A 166 11.17 24.16 -23.22
C SER A 166 12.31 24.98 -23.79
#